data_AF-A0A1V5YLV1-F1
#
_entry.id   AF-A0A1V5YLV1-F1
#
_cell.length_a   1.000
_cell.length_b   1.000
_cell.length_c   1.000
_cell.angle_alpha   90.00
_cell.angle_beta   90.00
_cell.angle_gamma   90.00
#
_symmetry.space_group_name_H-M   'P 1'
#
loop_
_entity.id
_entity.type
_entity.pdbx_description
1 polymer ?
#
loop_
_entity_poly.entity_id
_entity_poly.type
_entity_poly.pdbx_seq_one_letter_code
_entity_poly.pdbx_strand_id
1 'polypeptide(L)'
;MKKETRLPISPSDMMAVVASTALFIFALAFSGKLLEGYRLRQHDAMLSAEIHALQEQKHALEARLEEVKTPAYIERVAREQYHWVKAGESLVVTVFHELPVAPAAAGAGSSGSTPGTVQNQTGPYWAAWWELLVGRE
;
A
#
# COMPACT_ATOMS: atom_id res chain seq x y z
N MET A 1 48.87 29.18 62.04
CA MET A 1 48.69 28.31 60.85
C MET A 1 47.30 28.53 60.27
N LYS A 2 47.17 29.29 59.18
CA LYS A 2 45.95 29.36 58.37
C LYS A 2 46.41 29.29 56.91
N LYS A 3 46.13 28.15 56.26
CA LYS A 3 46.45 27.94 54.84
C LYS A 3 45.29 28.53 54.05
N GLU A 4 45.48 29.75 53.59
CA GLU A 4 44.60 30.42 52.62
C GLU A 4 44.77 29.69 51.28
N THR A 5 43.90 28.71 51.00
CA THR A 5 43.83 28.08 49.68
C THR A 5 43.20 29.07 48.70
N ARG A 6 44.04 29.89 48.06
CA ARG A 6 43.63 30.68 46.90
C ARG A 6 43.49 29.74 45.71
N LEU A 7 42.25 29.32 45.43
CA LEU A 7 41.93 28.60 44.19
C LEU A 7 42.08 29.59 43.01
N PRO A 8 42.84 29.25 41.96
CA PRO A 8 43.07 30.10 40.78
C PRO A 8 41.89 30.00 39.79
N ILE A 9 40.65 29.98 40.29
CA ILE A 9 39.45 29.87 39.46
C ILE A 9 38.67 31.15 39.68
N SER A 10 38.62 32.00 38.64
CA SER A 10 37.86 33.24 38.70
C SER A 10 36.37 32.90 38.87
N PRO A 11 35.62 33.57 39.76
CA PRO A 11 34.19 33.34 39.92
C PRO A 11 33.41 33.57 38.61
N SER A 12 33.94 34.38 37.69
CA SER A 12 33.42 34.55 36.33
C SER A 12 33.44 33.26 35.53
N ASP A 13 34.49 32.46 35.65
CA ASP A 13 34.69 31.24 34.86
C ASP A 13 33.75 30.14 35.36
N MET A 14 33.57 30.06 36.68
CA MET A 14 32.56 29.19 37.28
C MET A 14 31.15 29.55 36.80
N MET A 15 30.83 30.84 36.77
CA MET A 15 29.52 31.32 36.31
C MET A 15 29.31 31.09 34.81
N ALA A 16 30.36 31.23 34.00
CA ALA A 16 30.32 30.94 32.57
C ALA A 16 30.09 29.44 32.29
N VAL A 17 30.76 28.55 33.02
CA VAL A 17 30.56 27.10 32.90
C VAL A 17 29.14 26.71 33.30
N VAL A 18 28.62 27.26 34.40
CA VAL A 18 27.24 27.02 34.84
C VAL A 18 26.23 27.53 33.82
N ALA A 19 26.41 28.75 33.30
CA ALA A 19 25.53 29.33 32.29
C ALA A 19 25.55 28.53 30.98
N SER A 20 26.74 28.12 30.52
CA SER A 20 26.91 27.25 29.35
C SER A 20 26.20 25.92 29.52
N THR A 21 26.36 25.29 30.69
CA THR A 21 25.72 24.00 30.99
C THR A 21 24.20 24.13 31.04
N ALA A 22 23.69 25.20 31.66
CA ALA A 22 22.26 25.49 31.70
C ALA A 22 21.67 25.73 30.29
N LEU A 23 22.37 26.51 29.45
CA LEU A 23 21.99 26.72 28.05
C LEU A 23 21.96 25.42 27.25
N PHE A 24 22.95 24.55 27.47
CA PHE A 24 23.04 23.27 26.79
C PHE A 24 21.88 22.34 27.19
N ILE A 25 21.57 22.25 28.48
CA ILE A 25 20.41 21.49 28.99
C ILE A 25 19.11 22.07 28.44
N PHE A 26 18.97 23.39 28.42
CA PHE A 26 17.79 24.07 27.88
C PHE A 26 17.60 23.78 26.39
N ALA A 27 18.66 23.83 25.59
CA ALA A 27 18.62 23.52 24.16
C ALA A 27 18.20 22.06 23.90
N LEU A 28 18.71 21.10 24.69
CA LEU A 28 18.32 19.70 24.60
C LEU A 28 16.85 19.48 24.99
N ALA A 29 16.40 20.09 26.09
CA ALA A 29 15.00 19.99 26.53
C ALA A 29 14.03 20.62 25.53
N PHE A 30 14.42 21.75 24.91
CA PHE A 30 13.61 22.45 23.92
C PHE A 30 13.55 21.71 22.59
N SER A 31 14.63 21.03 22.19
CA SER A 31 14.67 20.21 20.97
C SER A 31 13.66 19.06 21.01
N GLY A 32 13.43 18.45 22.18
CA GLY A 32 12.40 17.41 22.36
C GLY A 32 10.97 17.95 22.16
N LYS A 33 10.69 19.16 22.65
CA LYS A 33 9.38 19.81 22.53
C LYS A 33 9.01 20.20 21.09
N LEU A 34 9.99 20.64 20.31
CA LEU A 34 9.78 20.95 18.89
C LEU A 34 9.41 19.68 18.10
N LEU A 35 9.99 18.53 18.46
CA LEU A 35 9.73 17.26 17.79
C LEU A 35 8.33 16.70 18.14
N GLU A 36 7.87 16.87 19.38
CA GLU A 36 6.51 16.48 19.81
C GLU A 36 5.43 17.26 19.05
N GLY A 37 5.60 18.58 18.88
CA GLY A 37 4.65 19.41 18.14
C GLY A 37 4.55 19.05 16.65
N TYR A 38 5.64 18.57 16.06
CA TYR A 38 5.66 18.15 14.65
C TYR A 38 4.99 16.80 14.43
N ARG A 39 5.19 15.84 15.35
CA ARG A 39 4.52 14.53 15.30
C ARG A 39 3.02 14.66 15.44
N LEU A 40 2.53 15.56 16.30
CA LEU A 40 1.08 15.76 16.48
C LEU A 40 0.41 16.25 15.19
N ARG A 41 1.03 17.21 14.48
CA ARG A 41 0.50 17.72 13.21
C ARG A 41 0.50 16.69 12.08
N GLN A 42 1.51 15.82 12.04
CA GLN A 42 1.56 14.73 11.06
C GLN A 42 0.46 13.70 11.32
N HIS A 43 0.18 13.39 12.59
CA HIS A 43 -0.93 12.50 12.95
C HIS A 43 -2.29 13.12 12.59
N ASP A 44 -2.50 14.41 12.84
CA ASP A 44 -3.74 15.09 12.46
C ASP A 44 -3.99 15.07 10.94
N ALA A 45 -2.94 15.34 10.15
CA ALA A 45 -3.03 15.29 8.69
C ALA A 45 -3.37 13.88 8.19
N MET A 46 -2.72 12.85 8.75
CA MET A 46 -2.98 11.45 8.39
C MET A 46 -4.40 11.01 8.74
N LEU A 47 -4.87 11.32 9.95
CA LEU A 47 -6.24 10.99 10.38
C LEU A 47 -7.29 11.69 9.54
N SER A 48 -7.05 12.97 9.17
CA SER A 48 -7.99 13.71 8.32
C SER A 48 -8.10 13.08 6.93
N ALA A 49 -6.99 12.65 6.33
CA ALA A 49 -6.99 11.98 5.03
C ALA A 49 -7.72 10.63 5.09
N GLU A 50 -7.54 9.88 6.18
CA GLU A 50 -8.22 8.60 6.39
C GLU A 50 -9.74 8.79 6.53
N ILE A 51 -10.20 9.80 7.29
CA ILE A 51 -11.62 10.13 7.40
C ILE A 51 -12.23 10.45 6.04
N HIS A 52 -11.54 11.27 5.22
CA HIS A 52 -12.02 11.59 3.88
C HIS A 52 -12.13 10.35 2.99
N ALA A 53 -11.10 9.49 2.99
CA ALA A 53 -11.11 8.25 2.21
C ALA A 53 -12.25 7.30 2.64
N LEU A 54 -12.52 7.18 3.95
CA LEU A 54 -13.61 6.35 4.46
C LEU A 54 -14.98 6.93 4.10
N GLN A 55 -15.14 8.24 4.11
CA GLN A 55 -16.40 8.90 3.71
C GLN A 55 -16.70 8.70 2.23
N GLU A 56 -15.70 8.80 1.36
CA GLU A 56 -15.85 8.52 -0.07
C GLU A 56 -16.23 7.06 -0.33
N GLN A 57 -15.59 6.12 0.36
CA GLN A 57 -15.94 4.69 0.27
C GLN A 57 -17.38 4.45 0.73
N LYS A 58 -17.78 5.04 1.86
CA LYS A 58 -19.14 4.92 2.38
C LYS A 58 -20.16 5.44 1.36
N HIS A 59 -19.91 6.59 0.76
CA HIS A 59 -20.79 7.15 -0.27
C HIS A 59 -20.88 6.26 -1.51
N ALA A 60 -19.76 5.74 -1.99
CA ALA A 60 -19.73 4.81 -3.13
C ALA A 60 -20.49 3.50 -2.84
N LEU A 61 -20.35 2.96 -1.63
CA LEU A 61 -21.07 1.77 -1.19
C LEU A 61 -22.57 2.03 -1.05
N GLU A 62 -22.97 3.18 -0.52
CA GLU A 62 -24.37 3.57 -0.41
C GLU A 62 -25.02 3.71 -1.78
N ALA A 63 -24.37 4.38 -2.74
CA ALA A 63 -24.84 4.49 -4.11
C ALA A 63 -25.03 3.11 -4.77
N ARG A 64 -24.08 2.20 -4.56
CA ARG A 64 -24.19 0.82 -5.06
C ARG A 64 -25.31 0.04 -4.40
N LEU A 65 -25.53 0.24 -3.09
CA LEU A 65 -26.65 -0.38 -2.39
C LEU A 65 -28.00 0.10 -2.92
N GLU A 66 -28.12 1.39 -3.24
CA GLU A 66 -29.31 1.96 -3.85
C GLU A 66 -29.58 1.34 -5.21
N GLU A 67 -28.55 1.19 -6.07
CA GLU A 67 -28.68 0.52 -7.37
C GLU A 67 -29.17 -0.93 -7.24
N VAL A 68 -28.52 -1.71 -6.35
CA VAL A 68 -28.82 -3.14 -6.16
C VAL A 68 -30.23 -3.37 -5.62
N LYS A 69 -30.77 -2.43 -4.83
CA LYS A 69 -32.14 -2.52 -4.28
C LYS A 69 -33.22 -2.27 -5.32
N THR A 70 -32.89 -1.77 -6.51
CA THR A 70 -33.90 -1.46 -7.52
C THR A 70 -34.50 -2.74 -8.14
N PRO A 71 -35.81 -2.76 -8.47
CA PRO A 71 -36.43 -3.90 -9.16
C PRO A 71 -35.78 -4.22 -10.50
N ALA A 72 -35.30 -3.21 -11.21
CA ALA A 72 -34.61 -3.36 -12.49
C ALA A 72 -33.28 -4.13 -12.34
N TYR A 73 -32.52 -3.85 -11.28
CA TYR A 73 -31.29 -4.58 -10.99
C TYR A 73 -31.58 -6.05 -10.66
N ILE A 74 -32.60 -6.30 -9.82
CA ILE A 74 -33.02 -7.66 -9.44
C ILE A 74 -33.44 -8.46 -10.67
N GLU A 75 -34.22 -7.86 -11.56
CA GLU A 75 -34.65 -8.50 -12.81
C GLU A 75 -33.47 -8.77 -13.75
N ARG A 76 -32.53 -7.82 -13.89
CA ARG A 76 -31.31 -8.01 -14.66
C ARG A 76 -30.51 -9.21 -14.15
N VAL A 77 -30.24 -9.27 -12.85
CA VAL A 77 -29.51 -10.38 -12.22
C VAL A 77 -30.27 -11.70 -12.36
N ALA A 78 -31.58 -11.70 -12.14
CA ALA A 78 -32.42 -12.88 -12.29
C ALA A 78 -32.33 -13.45 -13.72
N ARG A 79 -32.38 -12.61 -14.75
CA ARG A 79 -32.31 -13.04 -16.16
C ARG A 79 -30.88 -13.43 -16.59
N GLU A 80 -29.88 -12.63 -16.22
CA GLU A 80 -28.51 -12.79 -16.71
C GLU A 80 -27.73 -13.87 -15.94
N GLN A 81 -27.82 -13.90 -14.61
CA GLN A 81 -27.02 -14.80 -13.77
C GLN A 81 -27.75 -16.10 -13.45
N TYR A 82 -29.06 -16.02 -13.25
CA TYR A 82 -29.86 -17.17 -12.81
C TYR A 82 -30.74 -17.75 -13.93
N HIS A 83 -30.84 -17.08 -15.09
CA HIS A 83 -31.73 -17.44 -16.20
C HIS A 83 -33.19 -17.65 -15.77
N TRP A 84 -33.61 -16.94 -14.72
CA TRP A 84 -34.97 -16.94 -14.21
C TRP A 84 -35.85 -16.02 -15.05
N VAL A 85 -37.10 -16.43 -15.22
CA VAL A 85 -38.15 -15.70 -15.93
C VAL A 85 -39.32 -15.45 -14.98
N LYS A 86 -40.11 -14.41 -15.23
CA LYS A 86 -41.26 -14.11 -14.37
C LYS A 86 -42.29 -15.24 -14.44
N ALA A 87 -43.10 -15.39 -13.39
CA ALA A 87 -44.18 -16.37 -13.39
C ALA A 87 -45.13 -16.09 -14.57
N GLY A 88 -45.26 -17.07 -15.48
CA GLY A 88 -46.06 -16.96 -16.70
C GLY A 88 -45.26 -16.68 -17.99
N GLU A 89 -43.96 -16.41 -17.91
CA GLU A 89 -43.06 -16.31 -19.06
C GLU A 89 -42.43 -17.68 -19.39
N SER A 90 -42.05 -17.90 -20.66
CA SER A 90 -41.40 -19.14 -21.12
C SER A 90 -39.95 -18.89 -21.53
N LEU A 91 -39.02 -19.68 -20.99
CA LEU A 91 -37.60 -19.63 -21.35
C LEU A 91 -37.32 -20.59 -22.52
N VAL A 92 -36.89 -20.05 -23.66
CA VAL A 92 -36.49 -20.85 -24.83
C VAL A 92 -34.97 -20.96 -24.85
N VAL A 93 -34.44 -22.18 -24.68
CA VAL A 93 -33.00 -22.47 -24.79
C VAL A 93 -32.75 -23.17 -26.11
N THR A 94 -32.00 -22.53 -27.01
CA THR A 94 -31.58 -23.13 -28.28
C THR A 94 -30.36 -24.03 -28.02
N VAL A 95 -30.55 -25.34 -28.13
CA VAL A 95 -29.45 -26.29 -28.10
C VAL A 95 -29.00 -26.55 -29.53
N PHE A 96 -27.78 -26.15 -29.88
CA PHE A 96 -27.17 -26.52 -31.14
C PHE A 96 -26.76 -27.99 -31.06
N HIS A 97 -27.34 -28.82 -31.91
CA HIS A 97 -26.90 -30.20 -32.07
C HIS A 97 -25.75 -30.19 -33.07
N GLU A 98 -24.52 -30.43 -32.62
CA GLU A 98 -23.44 -30.79 -33.54
C GLU A 98 -23.83 -32.12 -34.19
N LEU A 99 -24.07 -32.08 -35.50
CA LEU A 99 -24.09 -33.30 -36.29
C LEU A 99 -22.74 -34.00 -36.08
N PRO A 100 -22.72 -35.33 -35.88
CA PRO A 100 -21.47 -36.05 -35.72
C PRO A 100 -20.62 -35.84 -36.98
N VAL A 101 -19.59 -35.01 -36.87
CA VAL A 101 -18.51 -34.99 -37.85
C VAL A 101 -17.81 -36.33 -37.67
N ALA A 102 -18.03 -37.22 -38.65
CA ALA A 102 -17.25 -38.44 -38.80
C ALA A 102 -15.76 -38.10 -38.65
N PRO A 103 -14.96 -38.93 -37.96
CA PRO A 103 -13.57 -38.60 -37.67
C PRO A 103 -12.77 -38.59 -38.96
N ALA A 104 -12.68 -37.43 -39.60
CA ALA A 104 -11.68 -37.15 -40.61
C ALA A 104 -10.35 -37.04 -39.87
N ALA A 105 -9.63 -38.16 -39.90
CA ALA A 105 -8.19 -38.31 -39.81
C ALA A 105 -7.41 -37.18 -39.11
N ALA A 106 -6.77 -37.57 -38.01
CA ALA A 106 -5.65 -36.90 -37.38
C ALA A 106 -4.75 -36.21 -38.42
N GLY A 107 -4.93 -34.90 -38.55
CA GLY A 107 -4.07 -34.00 -39.30
C GLY A 107 -3.16 -33.28 -38.32
N ALA A 108 -1.92 -33.75 -38.28
CA ALA A 108 -0.79 -33.18 -37.58
C ALA A 108 -0.71 -31.65 -37.65
N GLY A 109 -0.34 -31.06 -36.51
CA GLY A 109 0.69 -30.02 -36.52
C GLY A 109 0.19 -28.58 -36.40
N SER A 110 0.18 -28.08 -35.17
CA SER A 110 0.57 -26.69 -34.93
C SER A 110 1.30 -26.63 -33.61
N SER A 111 2.61 -26.52 -33.75
CA SER A 111 3.64 -26.44 -32.73
C SER A 111 3.23 -25.55 -31.56
N GLY A 112 3.35 -26.10 -30.35
CA GLY A 112 3.34 -25.31 -29.14
C GLY A 112 4.44 -24.26 -29.21
N SER A 113 4.05 -23.00 -29.07
CA SER A 113 4.95 -21.87 -28.86
C SER A 113 5.76 -22.17 -27.61
N THR A 114 7.04 -22.51 -27.78
CA THR A 114 8.01 -22.61 -26.68
C THR A 114 8.15 -21.21 -26.08
N PRO A 115 7.78 -20.98 -24.80
CA PRO A 115 8.20 -19.77 -24.12
C PRO A 115 9.73 -19.85 -24.00
N GLY A 116 10.41 -18.78 -24.41
CA GLY A 116 11.86 -18.69 -24.33
C GLY A 116 12.37 -19.21 -23.00
N THR A 117 13.33 -20.12 -23.08
CA THR A 117 14.10 -20.65 -21.95
C THR A 117 14.56 -19.48 -21.08
N VAL A 118 13.86 -19.25 -19.96
CA VAL A 118 14.37 -18.40 -18.88
C VAL A 118 15.53 -19.17 -18.28
N GLN A 119 16.74 -18.78 -18.68
CA GLN A 119 17.97 -19.34 -18.14
C GLN A 119 17.95 -19.12 -16.63
N ASN A 120 18.05 -20.23 -15.91
CA ASN A 120 17.90 -20.34 -14.47
C ASN A 120 18.87 -19.38 -13.76
N GLN A 121 18.36 -18.27 -13.22
CA GLN A 121 19.14 -17.35 -12.39
C GLN A 121 19.46 -18.07 -11.08
N THR A 122 20.61 -18.75 -11.05
CA THR A 122 21.00 -19.66 -9.96
C THR A 122 21.72 -18.89 -8.84
N GLY A 123 21.21 -17.69 -8.50
CA GLY A 123 21.81 -16.81 -7.51
C GLY A 123 20.78 -15.90 -6.83
N PRO A 124 21.10 -15.35 -5.66
CA PRO A 124 20.24 -14.38 -4.99
C PRO A 124 20.05 -13.13 -5.88
N TYR A 125 18.80 -12.67 -6.03
CA TYR A 125 18.47 -11.51 -6.87
C TYR A 125 19.28 -10.24 -6.54
N TRP A 126 19.72 -10.06 -5.30
CA TRP A 126 20.55 -8.92 -4.88
C TRP A 126 21.95 -8.90 -5.51
N ALA A 127 22.51 -10.06 -5.87
CA ALA A 127 23.83 -10.14 -6.49
C ALA A 127 23.83 -9.55 -7.91
N ALA A 128 22.73 -9.71 -8.65
CA ALA A 128 22.55 -9.13 -9.99
C ALA A 128 22.48 -7.59 -9.94
N TRP A 129 21.83 -7.03 -8.93
CA TRP A 129 21.81 -5.58 -8.70
C TRP A 129 23.19 -5.03 -8.36
N TRP A 130 23.99 -5.81 -7.64
CA TRP A 130 25.34 -5.42 -7.25
C TRP A 130 26.30 -5.38 -8.44
N GLU A 131 26.20 -6.34 -9.37
CA GLU A 131 27.01 -6.34 -10.59
C GLU A 131 26.73 -5.13 -11.49
N LEU A 132 25.48 -4.70 -11.60
CA LEU A 132 25.11 -3.48 -12.35
C LEU A 132 25.68 -2.21 -11.72
N LEU A 133 25.82 -2.19 -10.40
CA LEU A 133 26.24 -0.99 -9.66
C LEU A 133 27.77 -0.87 -9.58
N VAL A 134 28.50 -1.99 -9.63
CA VAL A 134 29.97 -2.01 -9.58
C VAL A 134 30.61 -1.88 -10.95
N GLY A 135 29.87 -2.09 -12.05
CA GLY A 135 30.31 -1.76 -13.40
C GLY A 135 31.52 -2.58 -13.87
N ARG A 136 31.28 -3.60 -14.69
CA ARG A 136 32.36 -4.24 -15.45
C ARG A 136 32.43 -3.64 -16.85
N GLU A 137 33.61 -3.10 -17.18
CA GLU A 137 34.06 -2.88 -18.57
C GLU A 137 34.14 -4.20 -19.34
#